data_AF-A0A6S7HJK2-F1
#
_entry.id   AF-A0A6S7HJK2-F1
#
_cell.length_a   1.000
_cell.length_b   1.000
_cell.length_c   1.000
_cell.angle_alpha   90.00
_cell.angle_beta   90.00
_cell.angle_gamma   90.00
#
_symmetry.space_group_name_H-M   'P 1'
#
loop_
_entity.id
_entity.type
_entity.pdbx_description
1 polymer ?
#
loop_
_entity_poly.entity_id
_entity_poly.type
_entity_poly.pdbx_seq_one_letter_code
_entity_poly.pdbx_strand_id
1 'polypeptide(L)'
;MSPPPTSMPLAIPLPFRLGESERKDTLHKSKHKKPRKLTEYQKAQLWRYKPVQGTDKHLKEIFIGKCWEYQRKFKFRESVDCARLWEAFLSGFAYKEPCDVALEDYKDFFGMIHEEPLVNK
;
A
#
# COMPACT_ATOMS: atom_id res chain seq x y z
N MET A 1 0.74 52.99 13.61
CA MET A 1 0.42 52.80 12.18
C MET A 1 1.70 52.96 11.39
N SER A 2 2.19 51.87 10.82
CA SER A 2 3.38 51.82 9.98
C SER A 2 2.93 51.54 8.53
N PRO A 3 3.47 52.22 7.51
CA PRO A 3 3.04 52.01 6.13
C PRO A 3 3.46 50.61 5.63
N PRO A 4 2.70 50.00 4.70
CA PRO A 4 3.03 48.70 4.15
C PRO A 4 4.22 48.80 3.20
N PRO A 5 5.20 47.86 3.25
CA PRO A 5 6.15 47.71 2.16
C PRO A 5 5.43 47.10 0.95
N THR A 6 5.66 47.77 -0.17
CA THR A 6 5.10 47.60 -1.50
C THR A 6 5.40 46.23 -2.13
N SER A 7 4.45 45.81 -2.96
CA SER A 7 4.51 44.82 -4.04
C SER A 7 5.91 44.37 -4.50
N MET A 8 6.12 43.06 -4.51
CA MET A 8 7.02 42.42 -5.48
C MET A 8 6.25 41.34 -6.23
N PRO A 9 6.17 41.44 -7.57
CA PRO A 9 6.44 40.28 -8.39
C PRO A 9 7.35 40.68 -9.54
N LEU A 10 8.59 40.19 -9.53
CA LEU A 10 9.40 40.13 -10.74
C LEU A 10 9.61 38.67 -11.07
N ALA A 11 8.65 38.13 -11.82
CA ALA A 11 8.80 36.89 -12.56
C ALA A 11 9.99 37.05 -13.51
N ILE A 12 11.01 36.24 -13.31
CA ILE A 12 12.13 36.10 -14.24
C ILE A 12 11.58 35.36 -15.47
N PRO A 13 11.60 35.94 -16.68
CA PRO A 13 11.23 35.20 -17.87
C PRO A 13 12.34 34.20 -18.18
N LEU A 14 12.08 32.91 -17.97
CA LEU A 14 12.90 31.86 -18.57
C LEU A 14 12.69 31.91 -20.08
N PRO A 15 13.77 31.87 -20.90
CA PRO A 15 13.61 31.78 -22.34
C PRO A 15 12.94 30.46 -22.71
N PHE A 16 11.71 30.58 -23.19
CA PHE A 16 10.95 29.55 -23.87
C PHE A 16 11.69 29.19 -25.16
N ARG A 17 12.58 28.18 -25.10
CA ARG A 17 13.23 27.63 -26.29
C ARG A 17 12.31 26.56 -26.88
N LEU A 18 11.39 27.00 -27.74
CA LEU A 18 10.77 26.13 -28.75
C LEU A 18 11.88 25.70 -29.71
N GLY A 19 12.24 24.43 -29.60
CA GLY A 19 13.19 23.75 -30.45
C GLY A 19 12.84 22.28 -30.47
N GLU A 20 11.80 21.95 -31.24
CA GLU A 20 11.57 20.60 -31.77
C GLU A 20 12.81 20.23 -32.61
N SER A 21 13.80 19.65 -31.94
CA SER A 21 14.78 18.81 -32.60
C SER A 21 14.32 17.40 -32.36
N GLU A 22 13.72 16.81 -33.40
CA GLU A 22 13.39 15.39 -33.49
C GLU A 22 14.63 14.58 -33.07
N ARG A 23 14.63 14.19 -31.80
CA ARG A 23 15.58 13.22 -31.27
C ARG A 23 15.12 11.91 -31.89
N LYS A 24 15.71 11.57 -33.04
CA LYS A 24 15.58 10.26 -33.68
C LYS A 24 15.99 9.25 -32.63
N ASP A 25 14.99 8.67 -31.98
CA ASP A 25 15.15 7.53 -31.09
C ASP A 25 15.80 6.44 -31.95
N THR A 26 17.11 6.31 -31.84
CA THR A 26 17.80 5.09 -32.21
C THR A 26 17.29 4.06 -31.21
N LEU A 27 16.16 3.45 -31.59
CA LEU A 27 15.68 2.19 -31.06
C LEU A 27 16.78 1.17 -31.28
N HIS A 28 17.76 1.18 -30.37
CA HIS A 28 18.63 0.04 -30.16
C HIS A 28 17.69 -1.11 -29.86
N LYS A 29 17.45 -1.96 -30.87
CA LYS A 29 16.80 -3.25 -30.73
C LYS A 29 17.47 -3.96 -29.56
N SER A 30 16.85 -3.85 -28.39
CA SER A 30 17.21 -4.62 -27.22
C SER A 30 16.96 -6.05 -27.62
N LYS A 31 18.03 -6.77 -27.95
CA LYS A 31 18.00 -8.19 -28.24
C LYS A 31 17.20 -8.82 -27.11
N HIS A 32 16.10 -9.49 -27.42
CA HIS A 32 15.35 -10.29 -26.47
C HIS A 32 16.34 -11.17 -25.69
N LYS A 33 16.76 -10.71 -24.51
CA LYS A 33 17.56 -11.52 -23.60
C LYS A 33 16.61 -12.60 -23.15
N LYS A 34 16.85 -13.83 -23.62
CA LYS A 34 16.14 -15.00 -23.10
C LYS A 34 16.23 -14.93 -21.57
N PRO A 35 15.11 -15.08 -20.85
CA PRO A 35 15.15 -15.09 -19.40
C PRO A 35 16.13 -16.18 -18.96
N ARG A 36 17.07 -15.81 -18.09
CA ARG A 36 18.06 -16.75 -17.57
C ARG A 36 17.30 -17.82 -16.81
N LYS A 37 17.41 -19.09 -17.21
CA LYS A 37 16.82 -20.20 -16.47
C LYS A 37 17.51 -20.26 -15.11
N LEU A 38 16.76 -20.00 -14.04
CA LEU A 38 17.24 -20.09 -12.66
C LEU A 38 17.62 -21.54 -12.37
N THR A 39 18.78 -21.73 -11.73
CA THR A 39 19.19 -23.05 -11.23
C THR A 39 18.24 -23.50 -10.11
N GLU A 40 18.18 -24.80 -9.85
CA GLU A 40 17.39 -25.35 -8.73
C GLU A 40 17.82 -24.75 -7.38
N TYR A 41 19.13 -24.48 -7.20
CA TYR A 41 19.64 -23.73 -6.04
C TYR A 41 19.10 -22.30 -5.97
N GLN A 42 19.07 -21.57 -7.09
CA GLN A 42 18.54 -20.21 -7.13
C GLN A 42 17.03 -20.16 -6.90
N LYS A 43 16.28 -21.15 -7.41
CA LYS A 43 14.86 -21.32 -7.08
C LYS A 43 14.68 -21.61 -5.60
N ALA A 44 15.46 -22.51 -5.01
CA ALA A 44 15.42 -22.82 -3.58
C ALA A 44 15.78 -21.61 -2.70
N GLN A 45 16.69 -20.73 -3.14
CA GLN A 45 16.98 -19.46 -2.48
C GLN A 45 15.81 -18.45 -2.57
N LEU A 46 15.08 -18.46 -3.70
CA LEU A 46 13.87 -17.64 -3.87
C LEU A 46 12.76 -18.08 -2.89
N TRP A 47 12.58 -19.38 -2.69
CA TRP A 47 11.61 -19.93 -1.73
C TRP A 47 12.09 -19.90 -0.28
N ARG A 48 13.40 -19.72 -0.03
CA ARG A 48 13.99 -19.37 1.29
C ARG A 48 13.76 -17.92 1.69
N TYR A 49 12.92 -17.17 0.97
CA TYR A 49 12.53 -15.82 1.34
C TYR A 49 11.64 -15.84 2.60
N LYS A 50 12.28 -16.10 3.74
CA LYS A 50 11.75 -15.73 5.04
C LYS A 50 11.65 -14.21 5.01
N PRO A 51 10.45 -13.60 5.13
CA PRO A 51 10.37 -12.16 5.23
C PRO A 51 11.30 -11.74 6.37
N VAL A 52 12.35 -11.00 6.03
CA VAL A 52 13.38 -10.55 6.98
C VAL A 52 12.77 -9.57 7.98
N GLN A 53 11.62 -8.99 7.64
CA GLN A 53 10.90 -8.04 8.45
C GLN A 53 9.82 -8.75 9.26
N GLY A 54 9.85 -8.54 10.58
CA GLY A 54 8.79 -8.98 11.47
C GLY A 54 7.53 -8.12 11.33
N THR A 55 6.60 -8.28 12.27
CA THR A 55 5.40 -7.45 12.36
C THR A 55 5.74 -5.96 12.40
N ASP A 56 4.96 -5.15 11.69
CA ASP A 56 5.10 -3.69 11.72
C ASP A 56 5.07 -3.16 13.15
N LYS A 57 5.97 -2.20 13.43
CA LYS A 57 5.91 -1.44 14.68
C LYS A 57 4.58 -0.69 14.73
N HIS A 58 3.91 -0.72 15.87
CA HIS A 58 2.62 -0.05 16.07
C HIS A 58 1.49 -0.60 15.17
N LEU A 59 1.51 -1.90 14.85
CA LEU A 59 0.47 -2.53 14.03
C LEU A 59 -0.95 -2.27 14.58
N LYS A 60 -1.13 -2.31 15.91
CA LYS A 60 -2.43 -2.05 16.56
C LYS A 60 -2.95 -0.66 16.23
N GLU A 61 -2.11 0.34 16.37
CA GLU A 61 -2.43 1.75 16.15
C GLU A 61 -2.72 2.01 14.67
N ILE A 62 -1.91 1.43 13.78
CA ILE A 62 -2.11 1.50 12.32
C ILE A 62 -3.47 0.88 11.96
N PHE A 63 -3.77 -0.31 12.48
CA PHE A 63 -5.01 -1.01 12.22
C PHE A 63 -6.23 -0.21 12.69
N ILE A 64 -6.23 0.26 13.94
CA ILE A 64 -7.34 1.05 14.50
C ILE A 64 -7.52 2.36 13.72
N GLY A 65 -6.43 3.05 13.39
CA GLY A 65 -6.47 4.28 12.60
C GLY A 65 -7.09 4.05 11.21
N LYS A 66 -6.71 2.96 10.53
CA LYS A 66 -7.27 2.59 9.23
C LYS A 66 -8.71 2.16 9.30
N CYS A 67 -9.11 1.45 10.35
CA CYS A 67 -10.51 1.09 10.58
C CYS A 67 -11.41 2.34 10.69
N TRP A 68 -11.02 3.34 11.49
CA TRP A 68 -11.78 4.60 11.59
C TRP A 68 -11.73 5.42 10.30
N GLU A 69 -10.62 5.40 9.57
CA GLU A 69 -10.53 6.06 8.25
C GLU A 69 -11.50 5.42 7.25
N TYR A 70 -11.54 4.09 7.20
CA TYR A 70 -12.43 3.34 6.31
C TYR A 70 -13.90 3.60 6.64
N GLN A 71 -14.27 3.55 7.93
CA GLN A 71 -15.63 3.86 8.39
C GLN A 71 -16.09 5.29 8.10
N ARG A 72 -15.18 6.26 8.08
CA ARG A 72 -15.54 7.64 7.69
C ARG A 72 -15.71 7.81 6.18
N LYS A 73 -14.90 7.10 5.39
CA LYS A 73 -14.91 7.19 3.93
C LYS A 73 -16.09 6.44 3.32
N PHE A 74 -16.44 5.29 3.88
CA PHE A 74 -17.51 4.43 3.40
C PHE A 74 -18.70 4.49 4.35
N LYS A 75 -19.90 4.68 3.81
CA LYS A 75 -21.12 4.65 4.61
C LYS A 75 -21.46 3.21 4.96
N PHE A 76 -21.09 2.78 6.15
CA PHE A 76 -21.54 1.51 6.70
C PHE A 76 -22.99 1.61 7.18
N ARG A 77 -23.73 0.49 7.10
CA ARG A 77 -25.05 0.36 7.72
C ARG A 77 -24.96 0.39 9.24
N GLU A 78 -23.88 -0.18 9.78
CA GLU A 78 -23.62 -0.31 11.22
C GLU A 78 -22.20 0.13 11.55
N SER A 79 -22.03 0.86 12.65
CA SER A 79 -20.70 1.24 13.13
C SER A 79 -19.99 0.04 13.74
N VAL A 80 -18.79 -0.26 13.26
CA VAL A 80 -17.95 -1.33 13.79
C VAL A 80 -17.07 -0.76 14.89
N ASP A 81 -17.00 -1.43 16.04
CA ASP A 81 -16.03 -1.11 17.09
C ASP A 81 -14.63 -1.54 16.65
N CYS A 82 -13.80 -0.57 16.26
CA CYS A 82 -12.44 -0.83 15.78
C CYS A 82 -11.53 -1.49 16.84
N ALA A 83 -11.77 -1.26 18.13
CA ALA A 83 -10.98 -1.88 19.19
C ALA A 83 -11.34 -3.37 19.32
N ARG A 84 -12.63 -3.68 19.31
CA ARG A 84 -13.12 -5.07 19.32
C ARG A 84 -12.75 -5.82 18.05
N LEU A 85 -12.81 -5.14 16.90
CA LEU A 85 -12.40 -5.72 15.62
C LEU A 85 -10.90 -6.07 15.61
N TRP A 86 -10.07 -5.23 16.23
CA TRP A 86 -8.65 -5.52 16.41
C TRP A 86 -8.43 -6.77 17.29
N GLU A 87 -9.19 -6.94 18.36
CA GLU A 87 -9.09 -8.13 19.22
C GLU A 87 -9.42 -9.41 18.45
N ALA A 88 -10.48 -9.40 17.66
CA ALA A 88 -10.86 -10.52 16.80
C ALA A 88 -9.83 -10.81 15.69
N PHE A 89 -9.20 -9.76 15.15
CA PHE A 89 -8.10 -9.91 14.20
C PHE A 89 -6.87 -10.54 14.86
N LEU A 90 -6.52 -10.06 16.07
CA LEU A 90 -5.37 -10.53 16.82
C LEU A 90 -5.52 -12.00 17.23
N SER A 91 -6.70 -12.44 17.65
CA SER A 91 -6.96 -13.84 18.02
C SER A 91 -6.78 -14.83 16.87
N GLY A 92 -6.84 -14.36 15.61
CA GLY A 92 -6.65 -15.20 14.45
C GLY A 92 -5.24 -15.78 14.35
N PHE A 93 -4.21 -14.98 14.64
CA PHE A 93 -2.81 -15.37 14.45
C PHE A 93 -1.93 -15.26 15.71
N ALA A 94 -2.37 -14.55 16.76
CA ALA A 94 -1.57 -14.43 17.97
C ALA A 94 -1.42 -15.77 18.67
N TYR A 95 -0.21 -16.02 19.21
CA TYR A 95 0.14 -17.25 19.94
C TYR A 95 0.03 -18.55 19.14
N LYS A 96 -0.03 -18.46 17.80
CA LYS A 96 0.01 -19.61 16.88
C LYS A 96 1.32 -19.64 16.11
N GLU A 97 1.63 -20.79 15.54
CA GLU A 97 2.72 -20.91 14.57
C GLU A 97 2.36 -20.10 13.31
N PRO A 98 3.25 -19.21 12.81
CA PRO A 98 2.92 -18.29 11.71
C PRO A 98 2.65 -19.00 10.37
N CYS A 99 3.04 -20.27 10.26
CA CYS A 99 2.80 -21.11 9.09
C CYS A 99 1.56 -22.02 9.24
N ASP A 100 0.90 -22.00 10.41
CA ASP A 100 -0.23 -22.87 10.77
C ASP A 100 -1.47 -22.02 11.11
N VAL A 101 -1.72 -21.01 10.28
CA VAL A 101 -2.91 -20.15 10.39
C VAL A 101 -3.89 -20.54 9.29
N ALA A 102 -5.11 -20.88 9.68
CA ALA A 102 -6.18 -21.32 8.79
C ALA A 102 -7.25 -20.24 8.58
N LEU A 103 -8.16 -20.46 7.62
CA LEU A 103 -9.25 -19.52 7.36
C LEU A 103 -10.22 -19.44 8.56
N GLU A 104 -10.44 -20.59 9.20
CA GLU A 104 -11.32 -20.77 10.35
C GLU A 104 -10.89 -19.92 11.55
N ASP A 105 -9.59 -19.63 11.66
CA ASP A 105 -9.04 -18.79 12.73
C ASP A 105 -9.51 -17.34 12.65
N TYR A 106 -9.88 -16.87 11.45
CA TYR A 106 -10.39 -15.52 11.22
C TYR A 106 -11.93 -15.45 11.20
N LYS A 107 -12.62 -16.54 11.56
CA LYS A 107 -14.09 -16.59 11.51
C LYS A 107 -14.74 -15.46 12.32
N ASP A 108 -14.24 -15.19 13.52
CA ASP A 108 -14.79 -14.14 14.38
C ASP A 108 -14.55 -12.75 13.77
N PHE A 109 -13.38 -12.54 13.17
CA PHE A 109 -13.05 -11.30 12.49
C PHE A 109 -13.97 -11.04 11.29
N PHE A 110 -14.15 -12.02 10.41
CA PHE A 110 -15.05 -11.89 9.26
C PHE A 110 -16.52 -11.82 9.65
N GLY A 111 -16.91 -12.44 10.78
CA GLY A 111 -18.27 -12.34 11.32
C GLY A 111 -18.63 -10.93 11.78
N MET A 112 -17.65 -10.08 12.10
CA MET A 112 -17.87 -8.69 12.52
C MET A 112 -17.94 -7.70 11.34
N ILE A 113 -17.54 -8.10 10.14
CA ILE A 113 -17.49 -7.23 8.97
C ILE A 113 -18.57 -7.65 7.98
N HIS A 114 -19.52 -6.75 7.73
CA HIS A 114 -20.53 -6.91 6.68
C HIS A 114 -20.27 -5.90 5.58
N GLU A 115 -19.36 -6.27 4.67
CA GLU A 115 -19.11 -5.49 3.46
C GLU A 115 -20.13 -5.87 2.38
N GLU A 116 -20.87 -4.91 1.87
CA GLU A 116 -21.68 -5.14 0.67
C GLU A 116 -20.74 -5.24 -0.53
N PRO A 117 -20.92 -6.24 -1.41
CA PRO A 117 -20.18 -6.29 -2.66
C PRO A 117 -20.38 -4.96 -3.40
N LEU A 118 -19.29 -4.39 -3.91
CA LEU A 118 -19.35 -3.23 -4.78
C LEU A 118 -19.96 -3.66 -6.13
N VAL A 119 -21.27 -3.91 -6.15
CA VAL A 119 -22.00 -4.17 -7.38
C VAL A 119 -22.13 -2.83 -8.10
N ASN A 120 -21.33 -2.68 -9.16
CA ASN A 120 -21.25 -1.54 -10.09
C ASN A 120 -20.40 -0.34 -9.61
N LYS A 121 -19.07 -0.47 -9.69
CA LYS A 121 -18.15 0.66 -9.89
C LYS A 121 -17.30 0.43 -11.12
#